data_AF-A0A965FSB9-F1
#
_entry.id   AF-A0A965FSB9-F1
#
_cell.length_a   1.000
_cell.length_b   1.000
_cell.length_c   1.000
_cell.angle_alpha   90.00
_cell.angle_beta   90.00
_cell.angle_gamma   90.00
#
_symmetry.space_group_name_H-M   'P 1'
#
loop_
_entity.id
_entity.type
_entity.pdbx_description
1 polymer ?
#
loop_
_entity_poly.entity_id
_entity_poly.type
_entity_poly.pdbx_seq_one_letter_code
_entity_poly.pdbx_strand_id
1 'polypeptide(L)'
;ICKASASMLTTNVKGKTREEAEVLIREFRDMATGKLDVAGQPHHLGRLTVFGGVRDLPTRVKCAILPWHTLHAALNSAGSTSTEAEQDPMQAPIGDA
;
A
#
# COMPACT_ATOMS: atom_id res chain seq x y z
N ILE A 1 -9.56 7.44 -2.98
CA ILE A 1 -8.84 6.42 -2.18
C ILE A 1 -7.45 6.87 -1.73
N CYS A 2 -6.61 7.43 -2.62
CA CYS A 2 -5.27 7.93 -2.27
C CYS A 2 -5.25 8.88 -1.06
N LYS A 3 -6.06 9.95 -1.07
CA LYS A 3 -6.16 10.90 0.07
C LYS A 3 -6.54 10.23 1.40
N ALA A 4 -7.47 9.26 1.36
CA ALA A 4 -7.90 8.55 2.56
C ALA A 4 -6.78 7.62 3.09
N SER A 5 -6.09 6.91 2.19
CA SER A 5 -4.93 6.08 2.53
C SER A 5 -3.80 6.90 3.13
N ALA A 6 -3.47 8.05 2.54
CA ALA A 6 -2.46 8.96 3.04
C ALA A 6 -2.80 9.51 4.43
N SER A 7 -4.07 9.91 4.65
CA SER A 7 -4.54 10.36 5.97
C SER A 7 -4.36 9.27 7.03
N MET A 8 -4.88 8.06 6.78
CA MET A 8 -4.74 6.95 7.73
C MET A 8 -3.29 6.52 7.92
N LEU A 9 -2.44 6.56 6.90
CA LEU A 9 -0.99 6.35 7.02
C LEU A 9 -0.42 7.29 8.08
N THR A 10 -0.64 8.60 7.95
CA THR A 10 -0.05 9.57 8.90
C THR A 10 -0.47 9.35 10.34
N THR A 11 -1.72 8.93 10.57
CA THR A 11 -2.22 8.61 11.91
C THR A 11 -1.58 7.35 12.47
N ASN A 12 -1.33 6.33 11.63
CA ASN A 12 -0.80 5.05 12.08
C ASN A 12 0.71 5.04 12.26
N VAL A 13 1.47 5.87 11.53
CA VAL A 13 2.95 5.89 11.61
C VAL A 13 3.51 6.96 12.54
N LYS A 14 2.74 7.98 12.93
CA LYS A 14 3.22 9.05 13.82
C LYS A 14 3.56 8.48 15.20
N GLY A 15 4.77 8.80 15.68
CA GLY A 15 5.26 8.35 16.99
C GLY A 15 5.80 6.92 17.01
N LYS A 16 5.81 6.22 15.87
CA LYS A 16 6.42 4.90 15.72
C LYS A 16 7.90 4.98 15.39
N THR A 17 8.61 3.93 15.77
CA THR A 17 9.97 3.67 15.29
C THR A 17 9.95 3.37 13.79
N ARG A 18 11.14 3.44 13.17
CA ARG A 18 11.30 3.11 11.75
C ARG A 18 10.88 1.67 11.48
N GLU A 19 11.30 0.75 12.35
CA GLU A 19 11.07 -0.68 12.22
C GLU A 19 9.58 -1.00 12.26
N GLU A 20 8.83 -0.39 13.18
CA GLU A 20 7.37 -0.52 13.25
C GLU A 20 6.67 0.06 12.02
N ALA A 21 7.13 1.22 11.53
CA ALA A 21 6.59 1.82 10.32
C ALA A 21 6.83 0.94 9.09
N GLU A 22 8.00 0.32 8.97
CA GLU A 22 8.33 -0.61 7.90
C GLU A 22 7.47 -1.89 7.96
N VAL A 23 7.15 -2.40 9.15
CA VAL A 23 6.18 -3.51 9.31
C VAL A 23 4.83 -3.13 8.72
N LEU A 24 4.29 -1.97 9.12
CA LEU A 24 2.99 -1.49 8.61
C LEU A 24 3.00 -1.27 7.09
N ILE A 25 4.09 -0.71 6.54
CA ILE A 25 4.27 -0.53 5.10
C ILE A 25 4.17 -1.87 4.37
N ARG A 26 4.90 -2.89 4.84
CA ARG A 26 4.91 -4.22 4.21
C ARG A 26 3.53 -4.84 4.26
N GLU A 27 2.95 -4.95 5.45
CA GLU A 27 1.64 -5.56 5.64
C GLU A 27 0.54 -4.85 4.84
N PHE A 28 0.57 -3.50 4.77
CA PHE A 28 -0.44 -2.75 4.03
C PHE A 28 -0.35 -3.04 2.54
N ARG A 29 0.87 -3.07 1.98
CA ARG A 29 1.11 -3.39 0.57
C ARG A 29 0.72 -4.82 0.26
N ASP A 30 1.06 -5.76 1.13
CA ASP A 30 0.73 -7.17 0.95
C ASP A 30 -0.77 -7.40 1.01
N MET A 31 -1.48 -6.76 1.95
CA MET A 31 -2.95 -6.79 1.99
C MET A 31 -3.56 -6.18 0.72
N ALA A 32 -3.12 -4.99 0.32
CA ALA A 32 -3.67 -4.27 -0.84
C ALA A 32 -3.40 -4.99 -2.18
N THR A 33 -2.40 -5.88 -2.22
CA THR A 33 -2.04 -6.69 -3.40
C THR A 33 -2.47 -8.16 -3.28
N GLY A 34 -3.23 -8.52 -2.23
CA GLY A 34 -3.75 -9.87 -2.03
C GLY A 34 -2.75 -10.92 -1.55
N LYS A 35 -1.55 -10.51 -1.12
CA LYS A 35 -0.51 -11.39 -0.57
C LYS A 35 -0.67 -11.68 0.93
N LEU A 36 -1.38 -10.81 1.66
CA LEU A 36 -1.71 -10.98 3.07
C LEU A 36 -3.20 -11.31 3.22
N ASP A 37 -3.50 -12.41 3.89
CA ASP A 37 -4.87 -12.73 4.31
C ASP A 37 -5.12 -12.21 5.74
N VAL A 38 -5.80 -11.07 5.83
CA VAL A 38 -6.13 -10.43 7.11
C VAL A 38 -7.06 -11.25 8.01
N ALA A 39 -7.76 -12.26 7.49
CA ALA A 39 -8.62 -13.12 8.29
C ALA A 39 -7.86 -14.30 8.92
N GLY A 40 -6.85 -14.83 8.23
CA GLY A 40 -6.12 -16.02 8.62
C GLY A 40 -4.70 -15.78 9.16
N GLN A 41 -4.15 -14.57 9.03
CA GLN A 41 -2.76 -14.27 9.38
C GLN A 41 -2.67 -13.13 10.40
N PRO A 42 -1.80 -13.24 11.42
CA PRO A 42 -1.58 -12.15 12.37
C PRO A 42 -0.94 -10.94 11.66
N HIS A 43 -1.39 -9.75 12.02
CA HIS A 43 -0.91 -8.48 11.43
C HIS A 43 -1.13 -7.30 12.39
N HIS A 44 -0.50 -6.16 12.08
CA HIS A 44 -0.54 -4.93 12.86
C HIS A 44 -1.43 -3.84 12.25
N LEU A 45 -2.12 -4.15 11.15
CA LEU A 45 -2.88 -3.18 10.35
C LEU A 45 -4.04 -2.49 11.07
N GLY A 46 -4.66 -3.12 12.07
CA GLY A 46 -5.77 -2.53 12.82
C GLY A 46 -6.88 -1.98 11.89
N ARG A 47 -7.17 -0.68 11.97
CA ARG A 47 -8.19 -0.01 11.14
C ARG A 47 -7.86 0.05 9.65
N LEU A 48 -6.59 -0.17 9.26
CA LEU A 48 -6.17 -0.16 7.86
C LEU A 48 -6.77 -1.32 7.06
N THR A 49 -7.25 -2.38 7.73
CA THR A 49 -7.93 -3.52 7.09
C THR A 49 -9.17 -3.14 6.28
N VAL A 50 -9.73 -1.93 6.51
CA VAL A 50 -10.81 -1.36 5.68
C VAL A 50 -10.41 -1.24 4.20
N PHE A 51 -9.11 -1.15 3.88
CA PHE A 51 -8.60 -1.15 2.51
C PHE A 51 -8.46 -2.57 1.91
N GLY A 52 -8.81 -3.63 2.65
CA GLY A 52 -8.63 -5.02 2.20
C GLY A 52 -9.38 -5.39 0.92
N GLY A 53 -10.51 -4.72 0.64
CA GLY A 53 -11.27 -4.90 -0.62
C GLY A 53 -10.65 -4.20 -1.84
N VAL A 54 -9.59 -3.40 -1.65
CA VAL A 54 -8.90 -2.74 -2.78
C VAL A 54 -8.20 -3.74 -3.68
N ARG A 55 -7.81 -4.91 -3.15
CA ARG A 55 -7.18 -5.98 -3.92
C ARG A 55 -8.02 -6.40 -5.14
N ASP A 56 -9.34 -6.25 -5.05
CA ASP A 56 -10.30 -6.61 -6.11
C ASP A 56 -10.54 -5.46 -7.11
N LEU A 57 -9.84 -4.34 -6.94
CA LEU A 57 -9.98 -3.13 -7.77
C LEU A 57 -8.61 -2.74 -8.36
N PRO A 58 -8.10 -3.43 -9.41
CA PRO A 58 -6.74 -3.25 -9.94
C PRO A 58 -6.38 -1.79 -10.23
N THR A 59 -7.31 -1.03 -10.80
CA THR A 59 -7.13 0.41 -11.11
C THR A 59 -7.02 1.30 -9.86
N ARG A 60 -7.41 0.79 -8.68
CA ARG A 60 -7.41 1.51 -7.40
C ARG A 60 -6.30 1.07 -6.45
N VAL A 61 -5.70 -0.11 -6.67
CA VAL A 61 -4.56 -0.62 -5.90
C VAL A 61 -3.42 0.39 -5.87
N LYS A 62 -2.97 0.85 -7.05
CA LYS A 62 -1.89 1.86 -7.17
C LYS A 62 -2.17 3.11 -6.34
N CYS A 63 -3.38 3.67 -6.46
CA CYS A 63 -3.78 4.83 -5.69
C CYS A 63 -3.79 4.58 -4.17
N ALA A 64 -4.13 3.37 -3.71
CA ALA A 64 -4.15 3.04 -2.29
C ALA A 64 -2.74 2.86 -1.72
N ILE A 65 -1.82 2.25 -2.47
CA ILE A 65 -0.46 1.94 -2.00
C ILE A 65 0.53 3.11 -2.17
N LEU A 66 0.25 4.08 -3.05
CA LEU A 66 1.17 5.19 -3.36
C LEU A 66 1.72 5.89 -2.10
N PRO A 67 0.91 6.34 -1.12
CA PRO A 67 1.45 7.00 0.08
C PRO A 67 2.41 6.12 0.89
N TRP A 68 2.15 4.81 0.94
CA TRP A 68 2.99 3.83 1.64
C TRP A 68 4.29 3.56 0.89
N HIS A 69 4.22 3.53 -0.44
CA HIS A 69 5.38 3.42 -1.31
C HIS A 69 6.29 4.66 -1.17
N THR A 70 5.69 5.86 -1.13
CA THR A 70 6.42 7.11 -0.88
C THR A 70 7.09 7.14 0.49
N LEU A 71 6.39 6.71 1.55
CA LEU A 71 6.98 6.63 2.89
C LEU A 71 8.18 5.66 2.91
N HIS A 72 8.04 4.49 2.29
CA HIS A 72 9.13 3.52 2.19
C HIS A 72 10.35 4.09 1.45
N ALA A 73 10.13 4.78 0.34
CA ALA A 73 11.20 5.43 -0.42
C ALA A 73 11.91 6.51 0.43
N ALA A 74 11.15 7.32 1.16
CA ALA A 74 11.68 8.36 2.04
C ALA A 74 12.55 7.78 3.19
N LEU A 75 12.10 6.69 3.82
CA LEU A 75 12.86 6.00 4.87
C LEU A 75 14.19 5.41 4.35
N ASN A 76 14.23 5.05 3.07
CA ASN A 76 15.41 4.48 2.40
C ASN A 76 16.21 5.50 1.59
N SER A 77 15.93 6.80 1.74
CA SER A 77 16.63 7.88 1.03
C SER A 77 16.66 7.71 -0.50
N ALA A 78 15.62 7.12 -1.08
CA ALA A 78 15.49 6.99 -2.53
C ALA A 78 15.08 8.34 -3.15
N GLY A 79 15.87 8.84 -4.11
CA GLY A 79 15.65 10.16 -4.74
C GLY A 79 14.44 10.24 -5.68
N SER A 80 13.88 9.11 -6.09
CA SER A 80 12.62 9.03 -6.85
C SER A 80 11.94 7.69 -6.58
N THR A 81 10.62 7.65 -6.77
CA THR A 81 9.81 6.45 -6.54
C THR A 81 8.56 6.50 -7.41
N SER A 82 8.12 5.34 -7.92
CA SER A 82 6.92 5.21 -8.74
C SER A 82 6.17 3.94 -8.41
N THR A 83 4.83 4.00 -8.46
CA THR A 83 3.97 2.82 -8.41
C THR A 83 3.73 2.21 -9.79
N GLU A 84 4.37 2.74 -10.82
CA GLU A 84 4.34 2.24 -12.20
C GLU A 84 5.65 1.49 -12.45
N ALA A 85 5.57 0.21 -12.81
CA ALA A 85 6.70 -0.61 -13.22
C ALA A 85 6.41 -1.20 -14.61
N GLU A 86 7.44 -1.37 -15.45
CA GLU A 86 7.30 -2.00 -16.79
C GLU A 86 6.79 -3.45 -16.71
N GLN A 87 6.93 -4.10 -15.54
CA GLN A 87 6.30 -5.38 -15.20
C GLN A 87 5.23 -5.16 -14.14
N ASP A 88 4.11 -4.57 -14.54
CA ASP A 88 2.94 -4.42 -13.69
C ASP A 88 2.00 -5.63 -13.86
N PRO A 89 1.83 -6.49 -12.84
CA PRO A 89 0.87 -7.60 -12.90
C PRO A 89 -0.59 -7.11 -13.01
N MET A 90 -0.85 -5.81 -12.82
CA MET A 90 -2.15 -5.16 -12.90
C MET A 90 -2.35 -4.33 -14.17
N GLN A 91 -1.47 -4.48 -15.18
CA GLN A 91 -1.67 -3.92 -16.51
C GLN A 91 -2.84 -4.66 -17.19
N ALA A 92 -4.08 -4.21 -16.97
CA ALA A 92 -5.19 -4.62 -17.82
C ALA A 92 -4.92 -4.11 -19.25
N PRO A 93 -5.07 -4.94 -20.29
CA PRO A 93 -4.99 -4.45 -21.66
C PRO A 93 -6.04 -3.34 -21.81
N ILE A 94 -5.58 -2.16 -22.18
CA ILE A 94 -6.46 -1.07 -22.61
C ILE A 94 -7.11 -1.63 -23.88
N GLY A 95 -8.38 -2.02 -23.78
CA GLY A 95 -9.13 -2.47 -24.94
C GLY A 95 -9.17 -1.34 -25.95
N ASP A 96 -8.63 -1.60 -27.14
CA ASP A 96 -8.74 -0.72 -28.30
C ASP A 96 -10.23 -0.48 -28.56
N ALA A 97 -10.65 0.78 -28.41
CA ALA A 97 -11.95 1.30 -28.83
C ALA A 97 -11.72 2.31 -29.95
#